data_AF-A0AAV8W4J4-F1
#
_entry.id   AF-A0AAV8W4J4-F1
#
_cell.length_a   1.000
_cell.length_b   1.000
_cell.length_c   1.000
_cell.angle_alpha   90.00
_cell.angle_beta   90.00
_cell.angle_gamma   90.00
#
_symmetry.space_group_name_H-M   'P 1'
#
loop_
_entity.id
_entity.type
_entity.pdbx_description
1 polymer ?
#
loop_
_entity_poly.entity_id
_entity_poly.type
_entity_poly.pdbx_seq_one_letter_code
_entity_poly.pdbx_strand_id
1 'polypeptide(L)'
;MLKAEVFAILMVAQREDIKNCTEERIFICSDSQAALRATSSPRTRSMLVQECGDALESLARQKEVGLVWVPGHMGIPGNEMPS
;
A
#
# COMPACT_ATOMS: atom_id res chain seq x y z
N MET A 1 2.28 14.21 0.54
CA MET A 1 2.01 13.39 -0.66
C MET A 1 2.88 12.15 -0.61
N LEU A 2 4.01 12.00 -1.31
CA LEU A 2 4.72 10.70 -1.40
C LEU A 2 5.00 9.97 -0.06
N LYS A 3 5.57 10.64 0.96
CA LYS A 3 5.84 10.00 2.26
C LYS A 3 4.56 9.55 2.97
N ALA A 4 3.49 10.33 2.86
CA ALA A 4 2.20 10.00 3.48
C ALA A 4 1.54 8.81 2.77
N GLU A 5 1.63 8.76 1.44
CA GLU A 5 1.11 7.64 0.64
C GLU A 5 1.86 6.34 0.91
N VAL A 6 3.19 6.39 0.97
CA VAL A 6 4.01 5.22 1.35
C VAL A 6 3.69 4.78 2.77
N PHE A 7 3.50 5.73 3.69
CA PHE A 7 3.09 5.42 5.06
C PHE A 7 1.70 4.77 5.12
N ALA A 8 0.74 5.22 4.31
CA ALA A 8 -0.57 4.59 4.22
C ALA A 8 -0.48 3.15 3.72
N ILE A 9 0.33 2.88 2.68
CA ILE A 9 0.58 1.51 2.19
C ILE A 9 1.22 0.65 3.28
N LEU A 10 2.22 1.19 3.99
CA LEU A 10 2.88 0.51 5.10
C LEU A 10 1.88 0.10 6.19
N MET A 11 1.01 1.02 6.61
CA MET A 11 0.00 0.75 7.62
C MET A 11 -0.96 -0.36 7.20
N VAL A 12 -1.38 -0.39 5.93
CA VAL A 12 -2.21 -1.49 5.39
C VAL A 12 -1.44 -2.81 5.37
N ALA A 13 -0.18 -2.81 4.97
CA ALA A 13 0.65 -4.03 4.95
C ALA A 13 0.91 -4.60 6.35
N GLN A 14 0.96 -3.74 7.38
CA GLN A 14 1.18 -4.16 8.77
C GLN A 14 -0.08 -4.56 9.53
N ARG A 15 -1.27 -4.28 8.99
CA ARG A 15 -2.56 -4.53 9.65
C ARG A 15 -2.81 -6.01 9.91
N GLU A 16 -3.07 -6.35 11.17
CA GLU A 16 -3.32 -7.74 11.59
C GLU A 16 -4.63 -8.30 11.05
N ASP A 17 -5.66 -7.47 10.88
CA ASP A 17 -6.91 -7.89 10.26
C ASP A 17 -6.71 -8.33 8.81
N ILE A 18 -5.80 -7.69 8.08
CA ILE A 18 -5.45 -8.04 6.70
C ILE A 18 -4.59 -9.32 6.67
N LYS A 19 -3.66 -9.49 7.60
CA LYS A 19 -2.83 -10.72 7.68
C LYS A 19 -3.65 -11.95 8.06
N ASN A 20 -4.61 -11.79 8.97
CA ASN A 20 -5.43 -12.90 9.49
C ASN A 20 -6.74 -13.11 8.72
N CYS A 21 -7.00 -12.31 7.67
CA CYS A 21 -8.20 -12.47 6.86
C CYS A 21 -8.18 -13.82 6.12
N THR A 22 -9.35 -14.32 5.72
CA THR A 22 -9.48 -15.59 5.00
C THR A 22 -9.13 -15.48 3.52
N GLU A 23 -9.08 -14.25 2.99
CA GLU A 23 -8.79 -13.98 1.59
C GLU A 23 -7.33 -14.26 1.26
N GLU A 24 -7.11 -15.06 0.22
CA GLU A 24 -5.76 -15.36 -0.28
C GLU A 24 -5.15 -14.20 -1.07
N ARG A 25 -5.99 -13.30 -1.59
CA ARG A 25 -5.62 -12.16 -2.43
C ARG A 25 -5.99 -10.85 -1.78
N ILE A 26 -5.04 -9.93 -1.73
CA ILE A 26 -5.24 -8.57 -1.24
C ILE A 26 -4.80 -7.58 -2.31
N PHE A 27 -5.63 -6.57 -2.56
CA PHE A 27 -5.30 -5.46 -3.44
C PHE A 27 -5.19 -4.18 -2.61
N ILE A 28 -4.04 -3.50 -2.72
CA ILE A 28 -3.82 -2.18 -2.15
C ILE A 28 -3.90 -1.17 -3.28
N CYS A 29 -4.93 -0.34 -3.25
CA CYS A 29 -5.17 0.70 -4.24
C CYS A 29 -4.59 2.03 -3.74
N SER A 30 -3.83 2.72 -4.58
CA SER A 30 -3.37 4.10 -4.31
C SER A 30 -3.46 4.93 -5.57
N ASP A 31 -3.82 6.21 -5.41
CA ASP A 31 -3.80 7.17 -6.51
C ASP A 31 -2.41 7.74 -6.80
N SER A 32 -1.46 7.47 -5.91
CA SER A 32 -0.08 7.89 -6.01
C SER A 32 0.76 6.87 -6.76
N GLN A 33 0.82 7.00 -8.09
CA GLN A 33 1.68 6.16 -8.92
C GLN A 33 3.16 6.21 -8.46
N ALA A 34 3.60 7.36 -7.94
CA ALA A 34 4.94 7.52 -7.39
C ALA A 34 5.17 6.66 -6.13
N ALA A 35 4.18 6.54 -5.25
CA ALA A 35 4.27 5.69 -4.06
C ALA A 35 4.36 4.22 -4.43
N LEU A 36 3.50 3.75 -5.32
CA LEU A 36 3.51 2.36 -5.80
C LEU A 36 4.85 1.98 -6.44
N ARG A 37 5.39 2.86 -7.31
CA ARG A 37 6.71 2.62 -7.92
C ARG A 37 7.85 2.66 -6.91
N ALA A 38 7.77 3.52 -5.90
CA ALA A 38 8.80 3.64 -4.88
C ALA A 38 8.89 2.37 -4.03
N THR A 39 7.74 1.84 -3.57
CA THR A 39 7.68 0.64 -2.72
C THR A 39 8.05 -0.64 -3.47
N SER A 40 7.85 -0.69 -4.78
CA SER A 40 8.29 -1.80 -5.63
C SER A 40 9.77 -1.71 -6.06
N SER A 41 10.48 -0.63 -5.73
CA SER A 41 11.87 -0.44 -6.16
C SER A 41 12.86 -1.04 -5.15
N PRO A 42 13.71 -2.00 -5.55
CA PRO A 42 14.71 -2.60 -4.66
C PRO A 42 15.90 -1.66 -4.35
N ARG A 43 15.96 -0.48 -4.99
CA ARG A 43 17.05 0.50 -4.83
C ARG A 43 16.51 1.83 -4.32
N THR A 44 16.06 1.84 -3.07
CA THR A 44 15.69 3.08 -2.37
C THR A 44 16.66 3.40 -1.23
N ARG A 45 16.95 4.69 -1.02
CA ARG A 45 17.71 5.19 0.14
C ARG A 45 16.80 5.68 1.28
N SER A 46 15.48 5.61 1.08
CA SER A 46 14.51 6.06 2.08
C SER A 46 14.15 4.90 3.00
N MET A 47 14.43 5.05 4.30
CA MET A 47 14.10 4.06 5.32
C MET A 47 12.60 3.72 5.34
N LEU A 48 11.73 4.71 5.21
CA LEU A 48 10.27 4.50 5.14
C LEU A 48 9.86 3.63 3.93
N VAL A 49 10.49 3.84 2.77
CA VAL A 49 10.19 3.05 1.57
C VAL A 49 10.73 1.62 1.71
N GLN A 50 11.88 1.44 2.36
CA GLN A 50 12.43 0.12 2.68
C GLN A 50 11.50 -0.62 3.64
N GLU A 51 11.11 0.00 4.75
CA GLU A 51 10.20 -0.59 5.73
C GLU A 51 8.85 -0.97 5.10
N CYS A 52 8.32 -0.12 4.22
CA CYS A 52 7.12 -0.44 3.44
C CYS A 52 7.34 -1.64 2.51
N GLY A 53 8.49 -1.71 1.83
CA GLY A 53 8.84 -2.86 0.99
C GLY A 53 8.92 -4.16 1.78
N ASP A 54 9.61 -4.14 2.93
CA ASP A 54 9.77 -5.30 3.81
C ASP A 54 8.43 -5.79 4.37
N ALA A 55 7.54 -4.86 4.74
CA ALA A 55 6.19 -5.19 5.20
C ALA A 55 5.34 -5.83 4.09
N LEU A 56 5.40 -5.29 2.87
CA LEU A 56 4.72 -5.84 1.71
C LEU A 56 5.27 -7.22 1.34
N GLU A 57 6.59 -7.41 1.40
CA GLU A 57 7.22 -8.72 1.15
C GLU A 57 6.80 -9.73 2.22
N SER A 58 6.71 -9.30 3.49
CA SER A 58 6.21 -10.16 4.57
C SER A 58 4.77 -10.61 4.37
N LEU A 59 3.91 -9.68 3.94
CA LEU A 59 2.54 -10.02 3.58
C LEU A 59 2.48 -10.93 2.35
N ALA A 60 3.34 -10.69 1.35
CA ALA A 60 3.43 -11.48 0.12
C ALA A 60 3.90 -12.93 0.35
N ARG A 61 4.56 -13.22 1.47
CA ARG A 61 4.91 -14.60 1.87
C ARG A 61 3.69 -15.44 2.31
N GLN A 62 2.59 -14.78 2.66
CA GLN A 62 1.38 -15.44 3.17
C GLN A 62 0.20 -15.32 2.19
N LYS A 63 0.18 -14.25 1.39
CA LYS A 63 -0.96 -13.87 0.54
C LYS A 63 -0.47 -13.32 -0.79
N GLU A 64 -1.30 -13.41 -1.82
CA GLU A 64 -1.03 -12.76 -3.10
C GLU A 64 -1.38 -11.26 -2.98
N VAL A 65 -0.36 -10.40 -3.01
CA VAL A 65 -0.50 -8.96 -2.83
C VAL A 65 -0.38 -8.23 -4.17
N GLY A 66 -1.45 -7.53 -4.55
CA GLY A 66 -1.48 -6.66 -5.72
C GLY A 66 -1.41 -5.19 -5.35
N LEU A 67 -0.47 -4.45 -5.93
CA LEU A 67 -0.42 -2.98 -5.85
C LEU A 67 -1.09 -2.39 -7.09
N VAL A 68 -2.20 -1.68 -6.90
CA VAL A 68 -3.04 -1.17 -8.00
C VAL A 68 -3.03 0.35 -8.00
N TRP A 69 -2.65 0.94 -9.14
CA TRP A 69 -2.84 2.36 -9.35
C TRP A 69 -4.29 2.65 -9.73
N VAL A 70 -4.89 3.62 -9.04
CA VAL A 70 -6.22 4.16 -9.38
C VAL A 70 -6.11 5.64 -9.73
N PRO A 71 -6.92 6.18 -10.66
CA PRO A 71 -6.92 7.61 -10.90
C PRO A 71 -7.46 8.36 -9.66
N GLY A 72 -6.67 9.31 -9.15
CA GLY A 72 -7.09 10.17 -8.04
C GLY A 72 -8.26 11.08 -8.45
N HIS A 73 -9.17 11.35 -7.51
CA HIS A 73 -10.37 12.18 -7.70
C HIS A 73 -11.38 11.67 -8.75
N MET A 74 -11.79 10.40 -8.68
CA MET A 74 -12.94 9.87 -9.43
C MET A 74 -14.04 9.27 -8.53
N GLY A 75 -14.24 9.82 -7.33
CA GLY A 75 -15.45 9.58 -6.53
C GLY A 75 -15.64 8.15 -5.99
N ILE A 76 -14.59 7.54 -5.41
CA ILE A 76 -14.77 6.27 -4.67
C ILE A 76 -15.42 6.58 -3.31
N PRO A 77 -16.60 6.00 -2.98
CA PRO A 77 -17.24 6.20 -1.69
C PRO A 77 -16.33 5.70 -0.55
N GLY A 78 -15.98 6.60 0.37
CA GLY A 78 -15.06 6.33 1.50
C GLY A 78 -13.83 7.24 1.56
N ASN A 79 -13.51 7.97 0.48
CA ASN A 79 -12.43 8.96 0.46
C ASN A 79 -12.92 10.42 0.64
N GLU A 80 -14.22 10.61 0.87
CA GLU A 80 -14.83 11.91 1.05
C GLU A 80 -15.61 11.93 2.39
N MET A 81 -14.92 12.31 3.46
CA MET A 81 -15.59 13.07 4.53
C MET A 81 -15.19 14.53 4.35
N PRO A 82 -16.07 15.38 3.80
CA PRO A 82 -15.94 16.82 3.94
C PRO A 82 -16.75 17.28 5.17
N SER A 83 -16.05 17.61 6.24
CA SER A 83 -16.19 18.84 7.06
C SER A 83 -15.44 18.71 8.36
#